data_AF-A0A2V6PBJ0-F1
#
_entry.id   AF-A0A2V6PBJ0-F1
#
_cell.length_a   1.000
_cell.length_b   1.000
_cell.length_c   1.000
_cell.angle_alpha   90.00
_cell.angle_beta   90.00
_cell.angle_gamma   90.00
#
_symmetry.space_group_name_H-M   'P 1'
#
loop_
_entity.id
_entity.type
_entity.pdbx_description
1 polymer ?
#
loop_
_entity_poly.entity_id
_entity_poly.type
_entity_poly.pdbx_seq_one_letter_code
_entity_poly.pdbx_strand_id
1 'polypeptide(L)'
;MRLPSRFWFLLSVICFVAAVWFWLKGNEEEAKRKAGVSQKAGNLPGAKVPGVGVGPGPGSGKAASVAPGGSGGNQGTGKVGGAAPPAAKGAQGRFAYRLSNTEEPLSRLGRSETAILLENALIDTASGRPVAVPEPLRAQGDGGSYLVQSRGPLDGAFYRWLREAGAEFVSYIPNNAALVRVSASGASRLGELPGIRAVLAYEPYYKLAQPLLALAVEHQSLPLDSALNVTLFAGQKEAVSGALEDLGAEVMREERTPFGPLLTIKAHPDSLVALAQLRGVQRIEY
;
A
#
# COMPACT_ATOMS: atom_id res chain seq x y z
N MET A 1 45.40 16.09 -25.23
CA MET A 1 44.66 16.77 -26.32
C MET A 1 43.23 16.97 -25.88
N ARG A 2 42.77 18.22 -25.69
CA ARG A 2 41.40 18.53 -25.27
C ARG A 2 40.52 18.61 -26.51
N LEU A 3 39.55 17.69 -26.67
CA LEU A 3 38.61 17.76 -27.79
C LEU A 3 37.71 19.01 -27.66
N PRO A 4 37.42 19.72 -28.76
CA PRO A 4 36.63 20.94 -28.72
C PRO A 4 35.19 20.66 -28.27
N SER A 5 34.60 21.56 -27.49
CA SER A 5 33.21 21.48 -26.98
C SER A 5 32.17 21.18 -28.08
N ARG A 6 32.43 21.64 -29.31
CA ARG A 6 31.59 21.36 -30.49
C ARG A 6 31.50 19.88 -30.86
N PHE A 7 32.55 19.10 -30.59
CA PHE A 7 32.55 17.65 -30.83
C PHE A 7 31.58 16.93 -29.89
N TRP A 8 31.57 17.30 -28.61
CA TRP A 8 30.65 16.73 -27.62
C TRP A 8 29.19 17.11 -27.89
N PHE A 9 28.95 18.34 -28.36
CA PHE A 9 27.62 18.75 -28.79
C PHE A 9 27.12 17.92 -29.99
N LEU A 10 27.95 17.74 -31.01
CA LEU A 10 27.61 16.91 -32.18
C LEU A 10 27.36 15.44 -31.80
N LEU A 11 28.19 14.88 -30.93
CA LEU A 11 28.01 13.52 -30.43
C LEU A 11 26.71 13.37 -29.64
N SER A 12 26.37 14.35 -28.79
CA SER A 12 25.10 14.36 -28.04
C SER A 12 23.88 14.43 -28.96
N VAL A 13 23.93 15.22 -30.03
CA VAL A 13 22.83 15.32 -31.01
C VAL A 13 22.66 14.00 -31.76
N ILE A 14 23.75 13.35 -32.17
CA ILE A 14 23.71 12.04 -32.85
C ILE A 14 23.11 10.97 -31.93
N CYS A 15 23.53 10.92 -30.66
CA CYS A 15 22.97 9.99 -29.68
C CYS A 15 21.47 10.22 -29.44
N PHE A 16 21.03 11.48 -29.40
CA PHE A 16 19.61 11.81 -29.21
C PHE A 16 18.75 11.38 -30.41
N VAL A 17 19.23 11.65 -31.64
CA VAL A 17 18.55 11.20 -32.86
C VAL A 17 18.49 9.67 -32.93
N ALA A 18 19.57 8.98 -32.57
CA ALA A 18 19.57 7.52 -32.50
C ALA A 18 18.56 6.98 -31.48
N ALA A 19 18.48 7.58 -30.29
CA ALA A 19 17.52 7.17 -29.26
C ALA A 19 16.06 7.35 -29.73
N VAL A 20 15.73 8.48 -30.36
CA VAL A 20 14.40 8.73 -30.93
C VAL A 20 14.09 7.74 -32.05
N TRP A 21 15.07 7.44 -32.91
CA TRP A 21 14.89 6.47 -34.00
C TRP A 21 14.64 5.05 -33.49
N PHE A 22 15.38 4.59 -32.48
CA PHE A 22 15.16 3.28 -31.85
C PHE A 22 13.81 3.22 -31.13
N TRP A 23 13.37 4.32 -30.50
CA TRP A 23 12.07 4.39 -29.84
C TRP A 23 10.91 4.30 -30.84
N LEU A 24 10.98 5.02 -31.96
CA LEU A 24 9.98 4.94 -33.02
C LEU A 24 9.90 3.54 -33.65
N LYS A 25 11.06 2.91 -33.91
CA LYS A 25 11.12 1.56 -34.46
C LYS A 25 10.56 0.50 -33.49
N GLY A 26 10.80 0.66 -32.18
CA GLY A 26 10.22 -0.21 -31.16
C GLY A 26 8.68 -0.15 -31.14
N ASN A 27 8.10 1.05 -31.26
CA ASN A 27 6.65 1.22 -31.33
C ASN A 27 6.03 0.55 -32.57
N GLU A 28 6.70 0.57 -33.72
CA GLU A 28 6.24 -0.14 -34.92
C GLU A 28 6.25 -1.66 -34.76
N GLU A 29 7.26 -2.22 -34.08
CA GLU A 29 7.35 -3.65 -33.82
C GLU A 29 6.29 -4.11 -32.81
N GLU A 30 5.99 -3.31 -31.78
CA GLU A 30 4.87 -3.58 -30.87
C GLU A 30 3.51 -3.52 -31.56
N ALA A 31 3.31 -2.56 -32.47
CA ALA A 31 2.08 -2.47 -33.27
C ALA A 31 1.90 -3.70 -34.18
N LYS A 32 2.98 -4.18 -34.81
CA LYS A 32 2.97 -5.41 -35.63
C LYS A 32 2.71 -6.66 -34.80
N ARG A 33 3.27 -6.77 -33.58
CA ARG A 33 2.99 -7.87 -32.65
C ARG A 33 1.54 -7.89 -32.20
N LYS A 34 0.96 -6.73 -31.86
CA LYS A 34 -0.48 -6.64 -31.49
C LYS A 34 -1.40 -6.98 -32.67
N ALA A 35 -1.04 -6.58 -33.89
CA ALA A 35 -1.79 -6.94 -35.10
C ALA A 35 -1.74 -8.45 -35.40
N GLY A 36 -0.58 -9.11 -35.21
CA GLY A 36 -0.42 -10.55 -35.42
C GLY A 36 -1.14 -11.43 -34.40
N VAL A 37 -1.30 -10.95 -33.15
CA VAL A 37 -2.08 -11.66 -32.12
C VAL A 37 -3.59 -11.58 -32.40
N SER A 38 -4.07 -10.46 -32.95
CA SER A 38 -5.49 -10.29 -33.30
C SER A 38 -5.94 -11.20 -34.46
N GLN A 39 -5.06 -11.49 -35.42
CA GLN A 39 -5.35 -12.43 -36.52
C GLN A 39 -5.43 -13.90 -36.07
N LYS A 40 -4.81 -14.29 -34.96
CA LYS A 40 -4.79 -15.68 -34.48
C LYS A 40 -6.03 -16.07 -33.65
N ALA A 41 -6.82 -15.09 -33.20
CA ALA A 41 -8.04 -15.32 -32.41
C ALA A 41 -9.32 -15.50 -33.24
N GLY A 42 -9.25 -15.41 -34.59
CA GLY A 42 -10.42 -15.40 -35.47
C GLY A 42 -10.93 -16.75 -36.00
N ASN A 43 -10.30 -17.88 -35.68
CA ASN A 43 -10.69 -19.18 -36.29
C ASN A 43 -10.94 -20.28 -35.25
N LEU A 44 -12.20 -20.41 -34.80
CA LEU A 44 -12.76 -21.61 -34.17
C LEU A 44 -14.19 -21.83 -34.70
N PRO A 45 -14.50 -22.96 -35.39
CA PRO A 45 -15.86 -23.26 -35.84
C PRO A 45 -16.69 -23.92 -34.72
N GLY A 46 -17.97 -23.52 -34.65
CA GLY A 46 -18.91 -23.94 -33.61
C GLY A 46 -19.48 -25.36 -33.77
N ALA A 47 -19.83 -25.97 -32.64
CA ALA A 47 -20.62 -27.21 -32.52
C ALA A 47 -21.62 -27.01 -31.37
N LYS A 48 -22.90 -26.73 -31.67
CA LYS A 48 -24.05 -27.65 -31.86
C LYS A 48 -24.49 -28.40 -30.59
N VAL A 49 -25.62 -27.94 -30.06
CA VAL A 49 -26.43 -28.48 -28.96
C VAL A 49 -27.27 -29.68 -29.44
N PRO A 50 -27.52 -30.68 -28.58
CA PRO A 50 -28.89 -30.99 -28.12
C PRO A 50 -28.90 -31.41 -26.62
N GLY A 51 -29.95 -31.42 -25.80
CA GLY A 51 -31.40 -31.39 -25.97
C GLY A 51 -32.04 -32.45 -25.04
N VAL A 52 -32.65 -32.00 -23.93
CA VAL A 52 -33.78 -32.57 -23.13
C VAL A 52 -33.68 -33.99 -22.49
N GLY A 53 -34.02 -34.06 -21.19
CA GLY A 53 -34.50 -35.28 -20.51
C GLY A 53 -35.04 -34.99 -19.09
N VAL A 54 -36.30 -35.34 -18.84
CA VAL A 54 -37.14 -35.00 -17.67
C VAL A 54 -37.23 -36.17 -16.65
N GLY A 55 -37.01 -35.87 -15.36
CA GLY A 55 -37.58 -36.47 -14.11
C GLY A 55 -37.47 -37.98 -13.81
N PRO A 56 -37.88 -38.49 -12.61
CA PRO A 56 -38.25 -37.83 -11.33
C PRO A 56 -37.50 -38.37 -10.07
N GLY A 57 -37.71 -37.77 -8.88
CA GLY A 57 -37.25 -38.26 -7.56
C GLY A 57 -38.09 -39.45 -7.03
N PRO A 58 -38.11 -39.80 -5.71
CA PRO A 58 -37.55 -39.14 -4.51
C PRO A 58 -36.84 -40.08 -3.50
N GLY A 59 -36.25 -39.53 -2.41
CA GLY A 59 -35.69 -40.33 -1.32
C GLY A 59 -35.33 -39.53 -0.07
N SER A 60 -36.18 -39.64 0.94
CA SER A 60 -36.13 -39.11 2.31
C SER A 60 -34.83 -39.31 3.11
N GLY A 61 -34.49 -38.37 4.02
CA GLY A 61 -33.48 -38.62 5.06
C GLY A 61 -33.15 -37.46 6.00
N LYS A 62 -34.07 -37.17 6.94
CA LYS A 62 -33.93 -36.57 8.29
C LYS A 62 -32.77 -35.60 8.66
N ALA A 63 -33.23 -34.51 9.27
CA ALA A 63 -32.50 -33.58 10.13
C ALA A 63 -31.92 -34.19 11.42
N ALA A 64 -30.82 -33.60 11.90
CA ALA A 64 -30.53 -33.46 13.32
C ALA A 64 -29.72 -32.18 13.59
N SER A 65 -30.39 -31.24 14.23
CA SER A 65 -29.86 -30.08 14.96
C SER A 65 -29.25 -30.51 16.29
N VAL A 66 -28.10 -29.97 16.68
CA VAL A 66 -27.69 -29.88 18.09
C VAL A 66 -27.16 -28.48 18.37
N ALA A 67 -27.68 -27.93 19.47
CA ALA A 67 -27.64 -26.55 19.92
C ALA A 67 -26.34 -26.20 20.69
N PRO A 68 -26.13 -24.92 21.06
CA PRO A 68 -24.90 -24.39 21.63
C PRO A 68 -24.92 -24.33 23.17
N GLY A 69 -23.73 -24.30 23.77
CA GLY A 69 -23.48 -23.93 25.16
C GLY A 69 -21.96 -23.91 25.39
N GLY A 70 -21.34 -23.02 26.14
CA GLY A 70 -21.76 -21.89 26.95
C GLY A 70 -20.57 -21.47 27.81
N SER A 71 -20.41 -20.15 28.03
CA SER A 71 -19.81 -19.47 29.18
C SER A 71 -18.34 -19.70 29.62
N GLY A 72 -17.67 -18.57 29.90
CA GLY A 72 -16.41 -18.44 30.66
C GLY A 72 -15.46 -17.46 29.97
N GLY A 73 -15.45 -16.14 30.22
CA GLY A 73 -15.65 -15.46 31.49
C GLY A 73 -14.31 -15.35 32.22
N ASN A 74 -13.42 -14.43 31.82
CA ASN A 74 -12.34 -13.95 32.68
C ASN A 74 -12.09 -12.45 32.45
N GLN A 75 -12.66 -11.66 33.36
CA GLN A 75 -12.35 -10.26 33.57
C GLN A 75 -11.09 -10.19 34.44
N GLY A 76 -10.01 -9.64 33.88
CA GLY A 76 -8.82 -9.25 34.62
C GLY A 76 -8.76 -7.73 34.72
N THR A 77 -9.20 -7.19 35.84
CA THR A 77 -9.04 -5.78 36.22
C THR A 77 -7.57 -5.48 36.53
N GLY A 78 -6.93 -4.67 35.70
CA GLY A 78 -5.57 -4.14 35.91
C GLY A 78 -5.52 -2.67 35.55
N LYS A 79 -6.02 -1.83 36.45
CA LYS A 79 -5.90 -0.37 36.39
C LYS A 79 -4.46 0.00 36.77
N VAL A 80 -3.66 0.44 35.80
CA VAL A 80 -2.41 1.15 36.07
C VAL A 80 -2.41 2.41 35.22
N GLY A 81 -2.51 3.55 35.88
CA GLY A 81 -2.36 4.85 35.25
C GLY A 81 -0.92 5.01 34.79
N GLY A 82 -0.72 4.92 33.48
CA GLY A 82 0.47 5.42 32.81
C GLY A 82 0.12 6.75 32.17
N ALA A 83 0.79 7.81 32.60
CA ALA A 83 0.74 9.09 31.91
C ALA A 83 1.02 8.88 30.40
N ALA A 84 0.21 9.51 29.56
CA ALA A 84 0.36 9.45 28.11
C ALA A 84 1.80 9.85 27.72
N PRO A 85 2.49 9.06 26.86
CA PRO A 85 3.76 9.49 26.30
C PRO A 85 3.58 10.82 25.55
N PRO A 86 4.57 11.73 25.59
CA PRO A 86 4.45 13.04 24.96
C PRO A 86 4.16 12.88 23.46
N ALA A 87 3.23 13.72 22.98
CA ALA A 87 2.79 13.79 21.60
C ALA A 87 3.96 13.83 20.61
N ALA A 88 3.77 13.14 19.48
CA ALA A 88 4.70 13.01 18.37
C ALA A 88 5.09 14.36 17.75
N LYS A 89 6.01 15.08 18.41
CA LYS A 89 6.76 16.17 17.81
C LYS A 89 8.13 15.61 17.41
N GLY A 90 8.36 15.49 16.11
CA GLY A 90 9.68 15.24 15.54
C GLY A 90 10.67 16.35 15.89
N ALA A 91 11.95 16.16 15.56
CA ALA A 91 12.99 17.17 15.78
C ALA A 91 12.53 18.53 15.23
N GLN A 92 12.47 19.55 16.09
CA GLN A 92 11.86 20.84 15.76
C GLN A 92 12.46 21.44 14.47
N GLY A 93 11.58 21.78 13.51
CA GLY A 93 11.97 22.27 12.18
C GLY A 93 10.91 22.00 11.12
N ARG A 94 11.31 22.05 9.83
CA ARG A 94 10.45 21.89 8.62
C ARG A 94 9.60 20.60 8.60
N PHE A 95 9.92 19.60 9.43
CA PHE A 95 9.23 18.31 9.48
C PHE A 95 8.79 17.98 10.93
N ALA A 96 8.03 18.88 11.55
CA ALA A 96 7.61 18.77 12.96
C ALA A 96 6.84 17.48 13.30
N TYR A 97 6.26 16.81 12.31
CA TYR A 97 5.53 15.54 12.46
C TYR A 97 6.25 14.35 11.82
N ARG A 98 7.56 14.42 11.60
CA ARG A 98 8.31 13.23 11.17
C ARG A 98 8.70 12.41 12.38
N LEU A 99 8.19 11.18 12.45
CA LEU A 99 8.54 10.22 13.48
C LEU A 99 9.97 9.69 13.26
N SER A 100 10.66 9.36 14.34
CA SER A 100 11.92 8.63 14.30
C SER A 100 12.08 7.77 15.54
N ASN A 101 12.62 6.56 15.39
CA ASN A 101 13.06 5.71 16.51
C ASN A 101 14.59 5.72 16.68
N THR A 102 15.29 6.61 15.99
CA THR A 102 16.74 6.75 15.99
C THR A 102 17.15 8.22 15.99
N GLU A 103 18.33 8.50 16.52
CA GLU A 103 18.97 9.82 16.48
C GLU A 103 19.91 9.98 15.28
N GLU A 104 20.14 8.90 14.52
CA GLU A 104 20.97 8.94 13.32
C GLU A 104 20.37 9.90 12.27
N PRO A 105 21.17 10.78 11.67
CA PRO A 105 20.66 11.75 10.71
C PRO A 105 20.28 11.06 9.39
N LEU A 106 19.36 11.68 8.64
CA LEU A 106 18.88 11.17 7.35
C LEU A 106 20.02 10.86 6.37
N SER A 107 21.13 11.61 6.40
CA SER A 107 22.29 11.37 5.54
C SER A 107 22.96 10.02 5.79
N ARG A 108 22.94 9.54 7.05
CA ARG A 108 23.42 8.20 7.41
C ARG A 108 22.37 7.15 7.11
N LEU A 109 21.12 7.39 7.48
CA LEU A 109 20.00 6.46 7.23
C LEU A 109 19.78 6.20 5.74
N GLY A 110 20.02 7.19 4.87
CA GLY A 110 19.97 7.04 3.41
C GLY A 110 20.95 6.03 2.83
N ARG A 111 21.94 5.58 3.60
CA ARG A 111 22.92 4.55 3.21
C ARG A 111 22.86 3.33 4.12
N SER A 112 21.93 3.30 5.07
CA SER A 112 21.80 2.21 6.02
C SER A 112 20.95 1.08 5.42
N GLU A 113 21.42 -0.15 5.57
CA GLU A 113 20.67 -1.36 5.23
C GLU A 113 19.54 -1.68 6.21
N THR A 114 19.46 -0.94 7.33
CA THR A 114 18.49 -1.17 8.42
C THR A 114 17.41 -0.09 8.46
N ALA A 115 17.59 1.01 7.73
CA ALA A 115 16.65 2.11 7.76
C ALA A 115 15.52 1.89 6.74
N ILE A 116 14.28 2.16 7.12
CA ILE A 116 13.13 2.32 6.22
C ILE A 116 12.79 3.81 6.21
N LEU A 117 12.73 4.39 5.01
CA LEU A 117 12.55 5.83 4.83
C LEU A 117 11.18 6.12 4.22
N LEU A 118 10.30 6.74 5.01
CA LEU A 118 8.99 7.21 4.59
C LEU A 118 8.95 8.74 4.62
N GLU A 119 7.91 9.32 4.03
CA GLU A 119 7.68 10.77 4.08
C GLU A 119 7.62 11.30 5.53
N ASN A 120 6.95 10.53 6.39
CA ASN A 120 6.58 10.93 7.76
C ASN A 120 7.28 10.11 8.84
N ALA A 121 8.17 9.18 8.48
CA ALA A 121 8.90 8.39 9.46
C ALA A 121 10.27 7.94 8.96
N LEU A 122 11.26 7.99 9.86
CA LEU A 122 12.57 7.38 9.68
C LEU A 122 12.68 6.23 10.68
N ILE A 123 12.75 5.00 10.17
CA ILE A 123 12.67 3.81 11.00
C ILE A 123 13.97 3.04 10.89
N ASP A 124 14.76 2.96 11.95
CA ASP A 124 15.87 2.02 12.03
C ASP A 124 15.39 0.71 12.65
N THR A 125 15.34 -0.35 11.84
CA THR A 125 14.89 -1.68 12.26
C THR A 125 15.89 -2.41 13.14
N ALA A 126 17.14 -1.94 13.22
CA ALA A 126 18.15 -2.49 14.12
C ALA A 126 18.16 -1.82 15.51
N SER A 127 17.41 -0.71 15.69
CA SER A 127 17.41 0.04 16.96
C SER A 127 16.79 -0.70 18.14
N GLY A 128 16.00 -1.76 17.88
CA GLY A 128 15.24 -2.48 18.91
C GLY A 128 14.10 -1.68 19.55
N ARG A 129 13.87 -0.44 19.10
CA ARG A 129 12.82 0.45 19.62
C ARG A 129 11.69 0.60 18.61
N PRO A 130 10.42 0.46 19.01
CA PRO A 130 9.30 0.76 18.13
C PRO A 130 9.23 2.27 17.84
N VAL A 131 8.65 2.63 16.70
CA VAL A 131 8.33 4.02 16.38
C VAL A 131 7.14 4.46 17.24
N ALA A 132 7.23 5.62 17.87
CA ALA A 132 6.16 6.18 18.70
C ALA A 132 5.05 6.78 17.82
N VAL A 133 4.20 5.92 17.26
CA VAL A 133 3.02 6.32 16.49
C VAL A 133 1.90 6.73 17.46
N PRO A 134 1.28 7.92 17.31
CA PRO A 134 0.16 8.35 18.12
C PRO A 134 -1.00 7.35 18.11
N GLU A 135 -1.62 7.12 19.27
CA GLU A 135 -2.66 6.09 19.45
C GLU A 135 -3.81 6.15 18.43
N PRO A 136 -4.41 7.33 18.13
CA PRO A 136 -5.50 7.42 17.16
C PRO A 136 -5.08 7.05 15.72
N LEU A 137 -3.78 7.11 15.44
CA LEU A 137 -3.18 6.88 14.13
C LEU A 137 -2.39 5.57 14.06
N ARG A 138 -2.54 4.70 15.07
CA ARG A 138 -2.13 3.30 15.03
C ARG A 138 -3.27 2.44 14.49
N ALA A 139 -2.95 1.39 13.76
CA ALA A 139 -3.91 0.47 13.20
C ALA A 139 -4.73 -0.21 14.31
N GLN A 140 -6.06 -0.20 14.15
CA GLN A 140 -6.97 -0.90 15.04
C GLN A 140 -7.16 -2.34 14.52
N GLY A 141 -6.18 -3.21 14.80
CA GLY A 141 -6.14 -4.59 14.29
C GLY A 141 -5.28 -4.76 13.04
N ASP A 142 -5.60 -5.77 12.21
CA ASP A 142 -4.86 -6.04 10.97
C ASP A 142 -5.24 -5.05 9.86
N GLY A 143 -4.35 -4.09 9.58
CA GLY A 143 -4.50 -3.12 8.48
C GLY A 143 -4.45 -3.75 7.08
N GLY A 144 -3.96 -4.98 6.93
CA GLY A 144 -3.83 -5.70 5.66
C GLY A 144 -2.69 -5.19 4.78
N SER A 145 -1.88 -4.26 5.26
CA SER A 145 -0.72 -3.69 4.57
C SER A 145 0.47 -3.57 5.51
N TYR A 146 1.65 -3.86 4.96
CA TYR A 146 2.88 -4.00 5.72
C TYR A 146 4.07 -3.41 4.96
N LEU A 147 5.02 -2.88 5.71
CA LEU A 147 6.36 -2.56 5.24
C LEU A 147 7.23 -3.80 5.42
N VAL A 148 7.73 -4.36 4.33
CA VAL A 148 8.61 -5.53 4.35
C VAL A 148 9.99 -5.11 3.88
N GLN A 149 10.98 -5.25 4.75
CA GLN A 149 12.38 -4.96 4.44
C GLN A 149 13.14 -6.26 4.21
N SER A 150 13.79 -6.39 3.06
CA SER A 150 14.70 -7.49 2.72
C SER A 150 16.10 -7.23 3.28
N ARG A 151 16.87 -8.29 3.55
CA ARG A 151 18.30 -8.18 3.90
C ARG A 151 19.18 -7.83 2.71
N GLY A 152 18.72 -8.14 1.50
CA GLY A 152 19.40 -7.83 0.24
C GLY A 152 18.48 -7.12 -0.75
N PRO A 153 18.92 -6.95 -2.00
CA PRO A 153 18.08 -6.38 -3.06
C PRO A 153 16.72 -7.06 -3.19
N LEU A 154 15.71 -6.32 -3.66
CA LEU A 154 14.40 -6.89 -3.98
C LEU A 154 14.50 -7.68 -5.30
N ASP A 155 15.01 -8.91 -5.21
CA ASP A 155 15.29 -9.80 -6.34
C ASP A 155 14.20 -10.88 -6.53
N GLY A 156 14.46 -11.83 -7.43
CA GLY A 156 13.53 -12.92 -7.72
C GLY A 156 13.19 -13.80 -6.51
N ALA A 157 14.09 -13.94 -5.53
CA ALA A 157 13.81 -14.68 -4.30
C ALA A 157 12.84 -13.90 -3.41
N PHE A 158 13.04 -12.59 -3.27
CA PHE A 158 12.12 -11.72 -2.55
C PHE A 158 10.69 -11.78 -3.11
N TYR A 159 10.52 -11.61 -4.43
CA TYR A 159 9.20 -11.66 -5.04
C TYR A 159 8.57 -13.06 -4.97
N ARG A 160 9.37 -14.12 -4.92
CA ARG A 160 8.87 -15.49 -4.69
C ARG A 160 8.32 -15.63 -3.27
N TRP A 161 9.03 -15.16 -2.26
CA TRP A 161 8.55 -15.15 -0.87
C TRP A 161 7.25 -14.38 -0.71
N LEU A 162 7.13 -13.21 -1.35
CA LEU A 162 5.87 -12.46 -1.35
C LEU A 162 4.71 -13.30 -1.92
N ARG A 163 4.88 -13.90 -3.10
CA ARG A 163 3.85 -14.73 -3.72
C ARG A 163 3.47 -15.93 -2.86
N GLU A 164 4.45 -16.64 -2.29
CA GLU A 164 4.22 -17.79 -1.41
C GLU A 164 3.50 -17.41 -0.12
N ALA A 165 3.73 -16.19 0.38
CA ALA A 165 3.00 -15.65 1.53
C ALA A 165 1.59 -15.15 1.17
N GLY A 166 1.21 -15.09 -0.11
CA GLY A 166 -0.03 -14.48 -0.58
C GLY A 166 0.01 -12.95 -0.50
N ALA A 167 1.21 -12.37 -0.59
CA ALA A 167 1.41 -10.93 -0.58
C ALA A 167 1.41 -10.35 -2.01
N GLU A 168 0.76 -9.21 -2.16
CA GLU A 168 0.81 -8.36 -3.34
C GLU A 168 1.83 -7.24 -3.10
N PHE A 169 2.73 -7.04 -4.05
CA PHE A 169 3.66 -5.91 -4.05
C PHE A 169 2.94 -4.64 -4.48
N VAL A 170 3.01 -3.57 -3.67
CA VAL A 170 2.38 -2.28 -3.97
C VAL A 170 3.41 -1.29 -4.49
N SER A 171 4.46 -1.02 -3.73
CA SER A 171 5.47 -0.04 -4.11
C SER A 171 6.81 -0.31 -3.45
N TYR A 172 7.87 0.19 -4.09
CA TYR A 172 9.21 0.21 -3.50
C TYR A 172 9.31 1.32 -2.45
N ILE A 173 9.95 1.00 -1.34
CA ILE A 173 10.35 1.93 -0.29
C ILE A 173 11.89 1.86 -0.20
N PRO A 174 12.61 3.00 -0.08
CA PRO A 174 14.07 3.00 -0.04
C PRO A 174 14.68 2.01 0.94
N ASN A 175 15.91 1.59 0.65
CA ASN A 175 16.73 0.65 1.44
C ASN A 175 16.12 -0.76 1.51
N ASN A 176 15.89 -1.35 0.32
CA ASN A 176 15.41 -2.73 0.16
C ASN A 176 14.09 -3.00 0.90
N ALA A 177 13.18 -2.03 0.91
CA ALA A 177 11.88 -2.17 1.52
C ALA A 177 10.76 -2.11 0.47
N ALA A 178 9.62 -2.68 0.81
CA ALA A 178 8.43 -2.64 -0.01
C ALA A 178 7.20 -2.38 0.85
N LEU A 179 6.27 -1.60 0.33
CA LEU A 179 4.88 -1.63 0.79
C LEU A 179 4.21 -2.84 0.12
N VAL A 180 3.62 -3.70 0.92
CA VAL A 180 2.92 -4.90 0.45
C VAL A 180 1.52 -4.98 1.07
N ARG A 181 0.61 -5.62 0.34
CA ARG A 181 -0.70 -6.04 0.82
C ARG A 181 -0.64 -7.52 1.15
N VAL A 182 -0.93 -7.90 2.38
CA VAL A 182 -0.90 -9.29 2.83
C VAL A 182 -1.74 -9.44 4.10
N SER A 183 -2.30 -10.62 4.33
CA SER A 183 -2.97 -10.92 5.61
C SER A 183 -1.95 -10.96 6.76
N ALA A 184 -2.40 -10.76 8.00
CA ALA A 184 -1.57 -10.95 9.19
C ALA A 184 -0.82 -12.29 9.19
N SER A 185 -1.47 -13.39 8.78
CA SER A 185 -0.82 -14.70 8.70
C SER A 185 0.32 -14.75 7.67
N GLY A 186 0.17 -14.06 6.54
CA GLY A 186 1.22 -13.98 5.52
C GLY A 186 2.36 -13.05 5.96
N ALA A 187 2.05 -11.96 6.65
CA ALA A 187 3.05 -11.10 7.28
C ALA A 187 3.89 -11.87 8.31
N SER A 188 3.28 -12.70 9.15
CA SER A 188 3.99 -13.58 10.09
C SER A 188 4.93 -14.54 9.36
N ARG A 189 4.45 -15.24 8.32
CA ARG A 189 5.30 -16.13 7.50
C ARG A 189 6.48 -15.40 6.87
N LEU A 190 6.29 -14.18 6.38
CA LEU A 190 7.40 -13.37 5.83
C LEU A 190 8.44 -13.04 6.90
N GLY A 191 7.99 -12.72 8.12
CA GLY A 191 8.88 -12.39 9.24
C GLY A 191 9.77 -13.55 9.71
N GLU A 192 9.38 -14.79 9.43
CA GLU A 192 10.14 -16.00 9.77
C GLU A 192 11.27 -16.31 8.77
N LEU A 193 11.26 -15.68 7.59
CA LEU A 193 12.24 -15.96 6.55
C LEU A 193 13.59 -15.31 6.87
N PRO A 194 14.71 -16.04 6.76
CA PRO A 194 16.04 -15.50 7.09
C PRO A 194 16.46 -14.33 6.19
N GLY A 195 15.94 -14.28 4.96
CA GLY A 195 16.18 -13.20 4.01
C GLY A 195 15.36 -11.92 4.26
N ILE A 196 14.37 -11.96 5.15
CA ILE A 196 13.58 -10.80 5.56
C ILE A 196 14.20 -10.20 6.82
N ARG A 197 14.39 -8.87 6.78
CA ARG A 197 14.94 -8.09 7.89
C ARG A 197 13.86 -7.67 8.87
N ALA A 198 12.75 -7.15 8.36
CA ALA A 198 11.66 -6.64 9.16
C ALA A 198 10.33 -6.73 8.41
N VAL A 199 9.25 -6.94 9.17
CA VAL A 199 7.87 -6.81 8.71
C VAL A 199 7.15 -5.92 9.72
N LEU A 200 6.75 -4.71 9.31
CA LEU A 200 6.11 -3.71 10.16
C LEU A 200 4.71 -3.40 9.61
N ALA A 201 3.74 -3.13 10.48
CA ALA A 201 2.43 -2.67 10.04
C ALA A 201 2.56 -1.33 9.29
N TYR A 202 1.83 -1.16 8.19
CA TYR A 202 1.70 0.12 7.53
C TYR A 202 0.60 0.94 8.21
N GLU A 203 1.01 1.64 9.27
CA GLU A 203 0.13 2.37 10.16
C GLU A 203 -0.67 3.47 9.44
N PRO A 204 -1.91 3.77 9.89
CA PRO A 204 -2.71 4.91 9.41
C PRO A 204 -1.92 6.22 9.33
N TYR A 205 -1.03 6.46 10.29
CA TYR A 205 -0.11 7.60 10.30
C TYR A 205 0.68 7.78 9.00
N TYR A 206 1.13 6.69 8.39
CA TYR A 206 1.98 6.73 7.20
C TYR A 206 1.20 7.02 5.91
N LYS A 207 -0.14 6.94 5.95
CA LYS A 207 -1.01 7.20 4.79
C LYS A 207 -1.23 8.69 4.56
N LEU A 208 -1.10 9.53 5.60
CA LEU A 208 -1.40 10.96 5.51
C LEU A 208 -0.23 11.74 4.90
N ALA A 209 -0.46 12.61 3.93
CA ALA A 209 0.58 13.55 3.48
C ALA A 209 0.93 14.57 4.58
N GLN A 210 2.14 15.14 4.52
CA GLN A 210 2.63 16.06 5.56
C GLN A 210 1.66 17.19 5.98
N PRO A 211 0.97 17.88 5.06
CA PRO A 211 0.05 18.96 5.43
C PRO A 211 -1.15 18.50 6.28
N LEU A 212 -1.49 17.21 6.24
CA LEU A 212 -2.61 16.62 6.99
C LEU A 212 -2.20 16.14 8.39
N LEU A 213 -0.90 15.97 8.65
CA LEU A 213 -0.41 15.44 9.93
C LEU A 213 -0.71 16.37 11.10
N ALA A 214 -0.61 17.69 10.90
CA ALA A 214 -0.93 18.66 11.94
C ALA A 214 -2.38 18.49 12.40
N LEU A 215 -3.30 18.39 11.43
CA LEU A 215 -4.72 18.22 11.71
C LEU A 215 -4.99 16.92 12.47
N ALA A 216 -4.41 15.81 12.00
CA ALA A 216 -4.64 14.50 12.59
C ALA A 216 -4.01 14.33 13.98
N VAL A 217 -2.81 14.88 14.21
CA VAL A 217 -2.09 14.76 15.49
C VAL A 217 -2.62 15.74 16.53
N GLU A 218 -3.01 16.95 16.13
CA GLU A 218 -3.55 17.97 17.03
C GLU A 218 -5.08 17.91 17.17
N HIS A 219 -5.71 16.90 16.60
CA HIS A 219 -7.16 16.69 16.65
C HIS A 219 -7.98 17.89 16.12
N GLN A 220 -7.49 18.50 15.04
CA GLN A 220 -8.18 19.59 14.35
C GLN A 220 -9.02 19.02 13.21
N SER A 221 -10.18 19.63 13.00
CA SER A 221 -11.05 19.31 11.87
C SER A 221 -10.42 19.79 10.56
N LEU A 222 -10.69 19.08 9.47
CA LEU A 222 -10.40 19.56 8.12
C LEU A 222 -11.15 20.88 7.87
N PRO A 223 -10.58 21.79 7.06
CA PRO A 223 -11.33 22.93 6.55
C PRO A 223 -12.65 22.49 5.91
N LEU A 224 -13.69 23.31 6.04
CA LEU A 224 -14.98 23.07 5.39
C LEU A 224 -14.78 22.83 3.89
N ASP A 225 -15.50 21.85 3.37
CA ASP A 225 -15.47 21.46 1.96
C ASP A 225 -14.08 21.05 1.43
N SER A 226 -13.19 20.57 2.31
CA SER A 226 -11.88 20.05 1.89
C SER A 226 -12.03 18.93 0.87
N ALA A 227 -11.48 19.15 -0.32
CA ALA A 227 -11.23 18.09 -1.28
C ALA A 227 -9.98 17.32 -0.85
N LEU A 228 -10.09 16.01 -0.74
CA LEU A 228 -8.97 15.10 -0.47
C LEU A 228 -8.82 14.10 -1.60
N ASN A 229 -7.57 13.87 -1.98
CA ASN A 229 -7.15 12.81 -2.89
C ASN A 229 -6.85 11.55 -2.07
N VAL A 230 -7.67 10.52 -2.23
CA VAL A 230 -7.57 9.24 -1.52
C VAL A 230 -7.17 8.16 -2.52
N THR A 231 -5.91 7.74 -2.46
CA THR A 231 -5.39 6.63 -3.27
C THR A 231 -5.70 5.33 -2.56
N LEU A 232 -6.37 4.42 -3.29
CA LEU A 232 -6.74 3.10 -2.82
C LEU A 232 -5.75 2.06 -3.34
N PHE A 233 -5.56 0.99 -2.57
CA PHE A 233 -4.89 -0.20 -3.10
C PHE A 233 -5.70 -0.81 -4.25
N ALA A 234 -5.02 -1.48 -5.17
CA ALA A 234 -5.65 -2.14 -6.31
C ALA A 234 -6.77 -3.11 -5.86
N GLY A 235 -7.92 -3.07 -6.55
CA GLY A 235 -9.07 -3.93 -6.25
C GLY A 235 -9.75 -3.69 -4.90
N GLN A 236 -9.47 -2.57 -4.21
CA GLN A 236 -10.11 -2.24 -2.92
C GLN A 236 -11.25 -1.23 -3.04
N LYS A 237 -11.54 -0.72 -4.24
CA LYS A 237 -12.54 0.33 -4.44
C LYS A 237 -13.91 -0.06 -3.90
N GLU A 238 -14.41 -1.22 -4.33
CA GLU A 238 -15.74 -1.71 -3.97
C GLU A 238 -15.88 -1.87 -2.44
N ALA A 239 -14.81 -2.31 -1.78
CA ALA A 239 -14.79 -2.46 -0.32
C ALA A 239 -14.69 -1.13 0.44
N VAL A 240 -14.13 -0.09 -0.18
CA VAL A 240 -13.92 1.22 0.45
C VAL A 240 -15.08 2.18 0.19
N SER A 241 -15.77 2.09 -0.96
CA SER A 241 -16.85 3.02 -1.32
C SER A 241 -17.93 3.14 -0.26
N GLY A 242 -18.46 2.02 0.26
CA GLY A 242 -19.46 2.06 1.33
C GLY A 242 -18.93 2.68 2.63
N ALA A 243 -17.68 2.41 2.98
CA ALA A 243 -17.06 3.00 4.17
C ALA A 243 -16.81 4.52 4.02
N LEU A 244 -16.58 5.02 2.81
CA LEU A 244 -16.50 6.46 2.56
C LEU A 244 -17.86 7.14 2.76
N GLU A 245 -18.93 6.53 2.25
CA GLU A 245 -20.30 7.01 2.43
C GLU A 245 -20.69 7.03 3.91
N ASP A 246 -20.38 5.97 4.68
CA ASP A 246 -20.62 5.89 6.12
C ASP A 246 -19.86 6.97 6.91
N LEU A 247 -18.71 7.41 6.40
CA LEU A 247 -17.93 8.52 6.96
C LEU A 247 -18.40 9.91 6.49
N GLY A 248 -19.49 9.97 5.72
CA GLY A 248 -20.04 11.21 5.18
C GLY A 248 -19.17 11.85 4.10
N ALA A 249 -18.30 11.07 3.44
CA ALA A 249 -17.51 11.55 2.31
C ALA A 249 -18.28 11.41 0.99
N GLU A 250 -18.27 12.47 0.19
CA GLU A 250 -18.86 12.48 -1.15
C GLU A 250 -17.76 12.28 -2.20
N VAL A 251 -17.88 11.26 -3.05
CA VAL A 251 -16.91 11.02 -4.12
C VAL A 251 -17.19 11.95 -5.30
N MET A 252 -16.29 12.90 -5.54
CA MET A 252 -16.41 13.92 -6.58
C MET A 252 -15.83 13.46 -7.91
N ARG A 253 -14.71 12.74 -7.86
CA ARG A 253 -13.97 12.28 -9.05
C ARG A 253 -13.28 10.96 -8.77
N GLU A 254 -13.16 10.16 -9.82
CA GLU A 254 -12.35 8.94 -9.82
C GLU A 254 -11.36 8.98 -10.98
N GLU A 255 -10.13 8.56 -10.70
CA GLU A 255 -9.06 8.45 -11.68
C GLU A 255 -8.35 7.10 -11.54
N ARG A 256 -7.87 6.56 -12.66
CA ARG A 256 -7.00 5.38 -12.65
C ARG A 256 -5.56 5.84 -12.68
N THR A 257 -4.77 5.44 -11.69
CA THR A 257 -3.35 5.77 -11.63
C THR A 257 -2.49 4.49 -11.59
N PRO A 258 -1.19 4.57 -11.87
CA PRO A 258 -0.26 3.46 -11.66
C PRO A 258 -0.18 2.98 -10.20
N PHE A 259 -0.63 3.79 -9.25
CA PHE A 259 -0.60 3.49 -7.82
C PHE A 259 -1.95 2.96 -7.28
N GLY A 260 -2.93 2.75 -8.17
CA GLY A 260 -4.28 2.31 -7.82
C GLY A 260 -5.35 3.35 -8.15
N PRO A 261 -6.62 3.07 -7.85
CA PRO A 261 -7.71 4.03 -8.00
C PRO A 261 -7.46 5.25 -7.11
N LEU A 262 -7.56 6.45 -7.67
CA LEU A 262 -7.53 7.69 -6.94
C LEU A 262 -8.95 8.25 -6.88
N LEU A 263 -9.46 8.49 -5.68
CA LEU A 263 -10.76 9.13 -5.46
C LEU A 263 -10.52 10.54 -4.93
N THR A 264 -11.02 11.55 -5.63
CA THR A 264 -11.16 12.88 -5.03
C THR A 264 -12.49 12.91 -4.30
N ILE A 265 -12.44 13.10 -2.99
CA ILE A 265 -13.61 13.15 -2.13
C ILE A 265 -13.77 14.53 -1.51
N LYS A 266 -15.00 14.94 -1.26
CA LYS A 266 -15.30 15.97 -0.27
C LYS A 266 -15.44 15.29 1.08
N ALA A 267 -14.47 15.50 1.97
CA ALA A 267 -14.41 14.81 3.25
C ALA A 267 -15.23 15.52 4.34
N HIS A 268 -15.84 14.75 5.25
CA HIS A 268 -16.42 15.31 6.47
C HIS A 268 -15.31 15.89 7.37
N PRO A 269 -15.48 17.06 8.01
CA PRO A 269 -14.42 17.73 8.78
C PRO A 269 -13.68 16.85 9.78
N ASP A 270 -14.40 15.96 10.47
CA ASP A 270 -13.84 15.10 11.52
C ASP A 270 -13.48 13.68 11.05
N SER A 271 -13.49 13.42 9.74
CA SER A 271 -13.29 12.07 9.18
C SER A 271 -11.83 11.68 8.94
N LEU A 272 -10.87 12.62 9.01
CA LEU A 272 -9.49 12.41 8.56
C LEU A 272 -8.82 11.15 9.17
N VAL A 273 -8.93 10.98 10.48
CA VAL A 273 -8.35 9.82 11.18
C VAL A 273 -9.06 8.53 10.76
N ALA A 274 -10.38 8.55 10.66
CA ALA A 274 -11.17 7.38 10.26
C ALA A 274 -10.88 6.96 8.81
N LEU A 275 -10.71 7.92 7.89
CA LEU A 275 -10.28 7.68 6.52
C LEU A 275 -8.92 6.96 6.48
N ALA A 276 -7.96 7.39 7.32
CA ALA A 276 -6.66 6.74 7.42
C ALA A 276 -6.75 5.32 8.01
N GLN A 277 -7.75 5.01 8.83
CA GLN A 277 -7.97 3.68 9.38
C GLN A 277 -8.50 2.68 8.34
N LEU A 278 -9.09 3.14 7.24
CA LEU A 278 -9.62 2.25 6.21
C LEU A 278 -8.52 1.36 5.61
N ARG A 279 -8.74 0.04 5.67
CA ARG A 279 -7.77 -0.97 5.21
C ARG A 279 -7.41 -0.78 3.74
N GLY A 280 -8.39 -0.44 2.90
CA GLY A 280 -8.20 -0.27 1.46
C GLY A 280 -7.50 1.03 1.04
N VAL A 281 -7.23 1.95 1.98
CA VAL A 281 -6.56 3.23 1.70
C VAL A 281 -5.04 3.08 1.78
N GLN A 282 -4.35 3.53 0.74
CA GLN A 282 -2.90 3.56 0.62
C GLN A 282 -2.32 4.93 1.01
N ARG A 283 -2.96 6.02 0.58
CA ARG A 283 -2.50 7.40 0.81
C ARG A 283 -3.66 8.39 0.79
N ILE A 284 -3.55 9.46 1.56
CA ILE A 284 -4.47 10.61 1.62
C ILE A 284 -3.64 11.89 1.50
N GLU A 285 -4.02 12.76 0.58
CA GLU A 285 -3.42 14.08 0.36
C GLU A 285 -4.48 15.10 -0.06
N TYR A 286 -4.08 16.37 -0.21
CA TYR A 286 -4.95 17.41 -0.78
C TYR A 286 -5.04 17.28 -2.30
#